data_AF-A0A198UJJ0-F1
#
_entry.id   AF-A0A198UJJ0-F1
#
_cell.length_a   1.000
_cell.length_b   1.000
_cell.length_c   1.000
_cell.angle_alpha   90.00
_cell.angle_beta   90.00
_cell.angle_gamma   90.00
#
_symmetry.space_group_name_H-M   'P 1'
#
loop_
_entity.id
_entity.type
_entity.pdbx_description
1 polymer ?
#
loop_
_entity_poly.entity_id
_entity_poly.type
_entity_poly.pdbx_seq_one_letter_code
_entity_poly.pdbx_strand_id
1 'polypeptide(L)'
;MSDTPANRKTSAKIIEKTEAEITLNVFDYGAYFPKSTKVEQMRQLDDQVEACVSNKPIFGEFAKIWFSEKQIEWRPAYQEKMRIILDNYLLPYFGQKPLHVIKNQTRLICVALSPKFAIVKINKQACR
;
A
#
# COMPACT_ATOMS: atom_id res chain seq x y z
N MET A 1 12.62 -36.58 0.98
CA MET A 1 11.32 -37.28 1.03
C MET A 1 11.37 -38.38 0.00
N SER A 2 11.02 -39.62 0.37
CA SER A 2 10.90 -40.73 -0.58
C SER A 2 9.57 -40.65 -1.32
N ASP A 3 9.59 -41.04 -2.60
CA ASP A 3 8.41 -41.05 -3.45
C ASP A 3 7.51 -42.24 -3.10
N THR A 4 6.64 -42.01 -2.11
CA THR A 4 5.67 -42.99 -1.60
C THR A 4 4.27 -42.61 -2.10
N PRO A 5 3.38 -43.57 -2.42
CA PRO A 5 2.00 -43.28 -2.84
C PRO A 5 1.21 -42.39 -1.85
N ALA A 6 1.48 -42.49 -0.55
CA ALA A 6 0.91 -41.58 0.45
C ALA A 6 1.37 -40.12 0.26
N ASN A 7 2.68 -39.91 0.02
CA ASN A 7 3.26 -38.59 -0.22
C ASN A 7 2.74 -37.98 -1.52
N ARG A 8 2.53 -38.79 -2.57
CA ARG A 8 1.90 -38.33 -3.83
C ARG A 8 0.47 -37.85 -3.62
N LYS A 9 -0.34 -38.59 -2.85
CA LYS A 9 -1.72 -38.17 -2.52
C LYS A 9 -1.75 -36.87 -1.73
N THR A 10 -0.86 -36.70 -0.74
CA THR A 10 -0.78 -35.46 0.04
C THR A 10 -0.34 -34.29 -0.83
N SER A 11 0.65 -34.50 -1.69
CA SER A 11 1.16 -33.45 -2.60
C SER A 11 0.09 -33.01 -3.61
N ALA A 12 -0.67 -33.95 -4.18
CA ALA A 12 -1.77 -33.63 -5.09
C ALA A 12 -2.83 -32.72 -4.45
N LYS A 13 -3.21 -32.97 -3.20
CA LYS A 13 -4.16 -32.11 -2.46
C LYS A 13 -3.61 -30.70 -2.22
N ILE A 14 -2.31 -30.59 -1.92
CA ILE A 14 -1.66 -29.29 -1.73
C ILE A 14 -1.65 -28.50 -3.03
N ILE A 15 -1.40 -29.16 -4.17
CA ILE A 15 -1.44 -28.54 -5.50
C ILE A 15 -2.85 -28.04 -5.81
N GLU A 16 -3.88 -28.87 -5.64
CA GLU A 16 -5.28 -28.48 -5.88
C GLU A 16 -5.68 -27.26 -5.03
N LYS A 17 -5.31 -27.26 -3.74
CA LYS A 17 -5.54 -26.12 -2.86
C LYS A 17 -4.81 -24.86 -3.34
N THR A 18 -3.56 -25.00 -3.77
CA THR A 18 -2.74 -23.89 -4.28
C THR A 18 -3.35 -23.30 -5.55
N GLU A 19 -3.80 -24.13 -6.48
CA GLU A 19 -4.46 -23.69 -7.72
C GLU A 19 -5.76 -22.92 -7.44
N ALA A 20 -6.56 -23.40 -6.48
CA ALA A 20 -7.76 -22.69 -6.04
C ALA A 20 -7.43 -21.33 -5.42
N GLU A 21 -6.40 -21.23 -4.57
CA GLU A 21 -5.97 -19.98 -3.95
C GLU A 21 -5.38 -18.97 -4.95
N ILE A 22 -4.64 -19.45 -5.97
CA ILE A 22 -4.17 -18.61 -7.08
C ILE A 22 -5.36 -18.07 -7.88
N THR A 23 -6.34 -18.92 -8.19
CA THR A 23 -7.55 -18.53 -8.93
C THR A 23 -8.37 -17.49 -8.17
N LEU A 24 -8.44 -17.61 -6.84
CA LEU A 24 -9.12 -16.66 -5.95
C LEU A 24 -8.28 -15.41 -5.65
N ASN A 25 -7.04 -15.33 -6.14
CA ASN A 25 -6.09 -14.24 -5.87
C ASN A 25 -5.81 -14.01 -4.37
N VAL A 26 -5.76 -15.09 -3.58
CA VAL A 26 -5.46 -15.08 -2.13
C VAL A 26 -4.24 -15.93 -1.78
N PHE A 27 -3.46 -16.32 -2.78
CA PHE A 27 -2.29 -17.17 -2.61
C PHE A 27 -1.16 -16.43 -1.87
N ASP A 28 -0.67 -17.02 -0.77
CA ASP A 28 0.48 -16.53 0.00
C ASP A 28 1.71 -17.40 -0.23
N TYR A 29 2.68 -16.89 -0.99
CA TYR A 29 3.93 -17.60 -1.28
C TYR A 29 4.72 -18.00 -0.02
N GLY A 30 4.73 -17.14 1.01
CA GLY A 30 5.47 -17.37 2.24
C GLY A 30 4.90 -18.50 3.09
N ALA A 31 3.59 -18.74 3.02
CA ALA A 31 2.92 -19.82 3.73
C ALA A 31 3.30 -21.20 3.17
N TYR A 32 3.44 -21.33 1.85
CA TYR A 32 3.81 -22.60 1.20
C TYR A 32 5.32 -22.84 1.17
N PHE A 33 6.12 -21.79 1.01
CA PHE A 33 7.57 -21.89 0.85
C PHE A 33 8.35 -21.04 1.86
N PRO A 34 8.20 -21.28 3.17
CA PRO A 34 8.77 -20.42 4.23
C PRO A 34 10.31 -20.39 4.23
N LYS A 35 10.97 -21.40 3.66
CA LYS A 35 12.43 -21.49 3.56
C LYS A 35 12.99 -21.02 2.22
N SER A 36 12.15 -20.54 1.31
CA SER A 36 12.60 -20.06 0.00
C SER A 36 13.35 -18.74 0.15
N THR A 37 14.45 -18.57 -0.57
CA THR A 37 15.19 -17.29 -0.66
C THR A 37 14.38 -16.21 -1.36
N LYS A 38 13.31 -16.59 -2.07
CA LYS A 38 12.46 -15.70 -2.88
C LYS A 38 11.28 -15.11 -2.10
N VAL A 39 11.08 -15.48 -0.83
CA VAL A 39 9.95 -14.96 -0.04
C VAL A 39 9.95 -13.44 -0.01
N GLU A 40 11.12 -12.82 0.20
CA GLU A 40 11.24 -11.37 0.24
C GLU A 40 10.99 -10.73 -1.14
N GLN A 41 11.45 -11.37 -2.21
CA GLN A 41 11.22 -10.89 -3.58
C GLN A 41 9.74 -10.92 -3.95
N MET A 42 9.03 -12.00 -3.59
CA MET A 42 7.59 -12.11 -3.84
C MET A 42 6.79 -11.06 -3.06
N ARG A 43 7.14 -10.81 -1.79
CA ARG A 43 6.52 -9.72 -1.01
C ARG A 43 6.71 -8.35 -1.67
N GLN A 44 7.90 -8.06 -2.18
CA GLN A 44 8.16 -6.80 -2.89
C GLN A 44 7.34 -6.66 -4.17
N LEU A 45 7.11 -7.76 -4.89
CA LEU A 45 6.24 -7.76 -6.07
C LEU A 45 4.77 -7.58 -5.69
N ASP A 46 4.30 -8.24 -4.63
CA ASP A 46 2.94 -8.05 -4.11
C ASP A 46 2.71 -6.60 -3.69
N ASP A 47 3.68 -5.97 -3.03
CA ASP A 47 3.65 -4.55 -2.68
C ASP A 47 3.59 -3.65 -3.93
N GLN A 48 4.30 -4.01 -5.01
CA GLN A 48 4.27 -3.26 -6.28
C GLN A 48 2.94 -3.43 -7.02
N VAL A 49 2.37 -4.64 -7.02
CA VAL A 49 1.05 -4.92 -7.61
C VAL A 49 -0.04 -4.20 -6.82
N GLU A 50 0.01 -4.25 -5.48
CA GLU A 50 -0.89 -3.45 -4.64
C GLU A 50 -0.67 -1.94 -4.90
N ALA A 51 0.56 -1.48 -5.13
CA ALA A 51 0.81 -0.09 -5.51
C ALA A 51 0.18 0.31 -6.85
N CYS A 52 0.11 -0.61 -7.82
CA CYS A 52 -0.40 -0.32 -9.17
C CYS A 52 -1.92 -0.51 -9.28
N VAL A 53 -2.46 -1.52 -8.60
CA VAL A 53 -3.90 -1.83 -8.57
C VAL A 53 -4.63 -0.89 -7.62
N SER A 54 -4.00 -0.55 -6.51
CA SER A 54 -4.54 0.46 -5.63
C SER A 54 -4.24 1.82 -6.25
N ASN A 55 -5.29 2.51 -6.72
CA ASN A 55 -5.31 3.95 -7.05
C ASN A 55 -4.96 4.83 -5.82
N LYS A 56 -3.98 4.44 -5.02
CA LYS A 56 -3.53 5.12 -3.81
C LYS A 56 -2.42 6.08 -4.23
N PRO A 57 -2.64 7.39 -4.08
CA PRO A 57 -1.64 8.38 -4.46
C PRO A 57 -0.36 8.21 -3.65
N ILE A 58 0.74 8.68 -4.21
CA ILE A 58 1.98 8.88 -3.45
C ILE A 58 1.75 9.88 -2.33
N PHE A 59 2.48 9.75 -1.23
CA PHE A 59 2.31 10.65 -0.08
C PHE A 59 2.53 12.13 -0.46
N GLY A 60 3.43 12.42 -1.41
CA GLY A 60 3.66 13.79 -1.88
C GLY A 60 2.44 14.43 -2.54
N GLU A 61 1.69 13.68 -3.35
CA GLU A 61 0.44 14.17 -3.97
C GLU A 61 -0.65 14.34 -2.93
N PHE A 62 -0.79 13.35 -2.04
CA PHE A 62 -1.73 13.41 -0.93
C PHE A 62 -1.48 14.63 -0.03
N ALA A 63 -0.23 14.89 0.35
CA ALA A 63 0.15 16.01 1.20
C ALA A 63 -0.20 17.38 0.58
N LYS A 64 -0.05 17.52 -0.73
CA LYS A 64 -0.42 18.75 -1.45
C LYS A 64 -1.93 19.00 -1.42
N ILE A 65 -2.73 17.98 -1.74
CA ILE A 65 -4.20 18.05 -1.71
C ILE A 65 -4.66 18.38 -0.29
N TRP A 66 -4.14 17.63 0.69
CA TRP A 66 -4.46 17.81 2.08
C TRP A 66 -4.13 19.21 2.61
N PHE A 67 -2.94 19.73 2.30
CA PHE A 67 -2.54 21.09 2.70
C PHE A 67 -3.47 22.14 2.07
N SER A 68 -3.87 21.95 0.81
CA SER A 68 -4.80 22.86 0.13
C SER A 68 -6.18 22.91 0.77
N GLU A 69 -6.66 21.79 1.29
CA GLU A 69 -7.94 21.71 2.01
C GLU A 69 -7.83 22.35 3.41
N LYS A 70 -6.76 22.05 4.14
CA LYS A 70 -6.59 22.47 5.53
C LYS A 70 -6.11 23.90 5.72
N GLN A 71 -5.38 24.47 4.76
CA GLN A 71 -4.94 25.85 4.87
C GLN A 71 -6.14 26.81 5.02
N ILE A 72 -7.30 26.51 4.43
CA ILE A 72 -8.51 27.36 4.53
C ILE A 72 -8.97 27.51 5.99
N GLU A 73 -8.79 26.49 6.82
CA GLU A 73 -9.17 26.47 8.24
C GLU A 73 -8.15 27.23 9.12
N TRP A 74 -6.91 27.37 8.66
CA TRP A 74 -5.79 27.80 9.49
C TRP A 74 -5.42 29.27 9.30
N ARG A 75 -4.96 29.88 10.40
CA ARG A 75 -4.35 31.22 10.37
C ARG A 75 -3.02 31.20 9.59
N PRO A 76 -2.62 32.31 8.94
CA PRO A 76 -1.42 32.35 8.07
C PRO A 76 -0.13 31.85 8.73
N ALA A 77 0.13 32.24 9.98
CA ALA A 77 1.33 31.81 10.70
C ALA A 77 1.39 30.28 10.94
N TYR A 78 0.23 29.64 11.10
CA TYR A 78 0.16 28.18 11.28
C TYR A 78 0.31 27.45 9.96
N GLN A 79 -0.26 28.00 8.87
CA GLN A 79 -0.05 27.48 7.52
C GLN A 79 1.44 27.45 7.16
N GLU A 80 2.15 28.55 7.44
CA GLU A 80 3.59 28.67 7.17
C GLU A 80 4.40 27.65 7.96
N LYS A 81 4.12 27.52 9.27
CA LYS A 81 4.73 26.48 10.11
C LYS A 81 4.48 25.07 9.56
N MET A 82 3.24 24.78 9.13
CA MET A 82 2.90 23.46 8.58
C MET A 82 3.57 23.20 7.23
N ARG A 83 3.72 24.21 6.39
CA ARG A 83 4.47 24.12 5.13
C ARG A 83 5.94 23.80 5.38
N ILE A 84 6.57 24.49 6.32
CA ILE A 84 7.96 24.22 6.74
C ILE A 84 8.12 22.77 7.22
N ILE A 85 7.16 22.26 8.02
CA ILE A 85 7.21 20.88 8.51
C ILE A 85 7.08 19.88 7.36
N LEU A 86 6.13 20.10 6.45
CA LEU A 86 5.92 19.25 5.29
C LEU A 86 7.17 19.22 4.38
N ASP A 87 7.66 20.38 3.98
CA ASP A 87 8.72 20.50 2.98
C ASP A 87 10.09 20.07 3.52
N ASN A 88 10.41 20.37 4.79
CA ASN A 88 11.73 20.05 5.35
C ASN A 88 11.83 18.65 5.96
N TYR A 89 10.73 18.09 6.47
CA TYR A 89 10.78 16.85 7.25
C TYR A 89 9.98 15.71 6.64
N LEU A 90 8.84 15.97 6.01
CA LEU A 90 7.95 14.90 5.56
C LEU A 90 8.14 14.56 4.07
N LEU A 91 8.19 15.54 3.19
CA LEU A 91 8.35 15.33 1.75
C LEU A 91 9.70 14.73 1.34
N PRO A 92 10.86 15.12 1.92
CA PRO A 92 12.15 14.55 1.52
C PRO A 92 12.24 13.04 1.76
N TYR A 93 11.54 12.54 2.79
CA TYR A 93 11.60 11.13 3.19
C TYR A 93 10.43 10.29 2.70
N PHE A 94 9.23 10.87 2.68
CA PHE A 94 7.99 10.16 2.37
C PHE A 94 7.39 10.54 1.03
N GLY A 95 7.81 11.62 0.38
CA GLY A 95 7.17 12.15 -0.84
C GLY A 95 7.02 11.12 -1.97
N GLN A 96 8.01 10.25 -2.14
CA GLN A 96 8.03 9.18 -3.17
C GLN A 96 7.49 7.83 -2.66
N LYS A 97 7.15 7.73 -1.38
CA LYS A 97 6.62 6.49 -0.81
C LYS A 97 5.12 6.43 -1.06
N PRO A 98 4.59 5.29 -1.54
CA PRO A 98 3.16 5.10 -1.64
C PRO A 98 2.55 5.04 -0.23
N LEU A 99 1.36 5.62 -0.05
CA LEU A 99 0.73 5.75 1.27
C LEU A 99 0.56 4.42 2.02
N HIS A 100 0.41 3.29 1.30
CA HIS A 100 0.19 1.98 1.91
C HIS A 100 1.44 1.39 2.58
N VAL A 101 2.65 1.79 2.16
CA VAL A 101 3.93 1.31 2.70
C VAL A 101 4.29 2.02 4.02
N ILE A 102 3.68 3.16 4.28
CA ILE A 102 4.02 3.98 5.43
C ILE A 102 3.31 3.42 6.69
N LYS A 103 4.09 2.82 7.61
CA LYS A 103 3.61 2.15 8.84
C LYS A 103 2.78 3.06 9.75
N ASN A 104 1.97 2.42 10.59
CA ASN A 104 0.88 2.95 11.44
C ASN A 104 1.16 4.26 12.22
N GLN A 105 2.41 4.54 12.61
CA GLN A 105 2.75 5.76 13.33
C GLN A 105 2.68 7.01 12.43
N THR A 106 2.99 6.88 11.15
CA THR A 106 2.78 7.95 10.15
C THR A 106 1.33 7.96 9.65
N ARG A 107 0.63 6.82 9.72
CA ARG A 107 -0.81 6.77 9.45
C ARG A 107 -1.58 7.63 10.44
N LEU A 108 -1.16 7.70 11.71
CA LEU A 108 -1.77 8.56 12.74
C LEU A 108 -1.62 10.05 12.46
N ILE A 109 -0.48 10.52 11.91
CA ILE A 109 -0.42 11.89 11.39
C ILE A 109 -1.34 12.01 10.17
N CYS A 110 -1.23 11.18 9.12
CA CYS A 110 -2.11 11.27 7.95
C CYS A 110 -3.62 11.16 8.24
N VAL A 111 -4.02 10.43 9.28
CA VAL A 111 -5.41 10.28 9.73
C VAL A 111 -5.81 11.44 10.65
N ALA A 112 -4.92 11.95 11.51
CA ALA A 112 -5.14 13.23 12.19
C ALA A 112 -5.25 14.40 11.21
N LEU A 113 -4.77 14.21 9.98
CA LEU A 113 -4.88 15.12 8.86
C LEU A 113 -6.18 14.93 8.04
N SER A 114 -6.94 13.84 8.16
CA SER A 114 -8.22 13.68 7.44
C SER A 114 -9.43 13.69 8.37
N PRO A 115 -10.37 14.65 8.26
CA PRO A 115 -11.75 14.36 8.60
C PRO A 115 -12.32 13.57 7.41
N LYS A 116 -12.93 12.43 7.70
CA LYS A 116 -13.78 11.60 6.82
C LYS A 116 -14.25 12.31 5.53
N PHE A 117 -14.15 11.64 4.37
CA PHE A 117 -14.69 11.99 3.03
C PHE A 117 -13.73 12.65 2.01
N ALA A 118 -13.01 11.84 1.21
CA ALA A 118 -12.55 12.25 -0.13
C ALA A 118 -12.23 11.08 -1.10
N ILE A 119 -12.82 9.89 -0.91
CA ILE A 119 -12.69 8.77 -1.90
C ILE A 119 -13.60 8.99 -3.13
N VAL A 120 -14.43 10.03 -3.15
CA VAL A 120 -15.38 10.28 -4.26
C VAL A 120 -15.12 11.64 -4.90
N LYS A 121 -14.04 11.75 -5.67
CA LYS A 121 -13.91 12.72 -6.77
C LYS A 121 -12.69 12.47 -7.66
N ILE A 122 -12.49 11.22 -8.09
CA ILE A 122 -11.67 10.93 -9.28
C ILE A 122 -12.56 10.18 -10.27
N ASN A 123 -13.57 10.88 -10.82
CA ASN A 123 -14.12 10.47 -12.11
C ASN A 123 -14.90 11.61 -12.77
N LYS A 124 -14.20 12.39 -13.60
CA LYS A 124 -14.64 12.97 -14.87
C LYS A 124 -13.65 14.06 -15.25
N GLN A 125 -12.68 13.70 -16.09
CA GLN A 125 -12.14 14.51 -17.20
C GLN A 125 -10.86 13.86 -17.71
N ALA A 126 -11.01 12.75 -18.44
CA ALA A 126 -9.98 12.23 -19.33
C ALA A 126 -10.64 11.27 -20.34
N CYS A 127 -11.45 11.84 -21.23
CA CYS A 127 -11.75 11.29 -22.55
C CYS A 127 -12.36 12.45 -23.35
N ARG A 128 -11.49 13.16 -24.06
CA ARG A 128 -11.86 13.91 -25.25
C ARG A 128 -10.97 13.41 -26.37
#